data_AF-S4RYJ2-F1
#
_entry.id   AF-S4RYJ2-F1
#
_cell.length_a   1.000
_cell.length_b   1.000
_cell.length_c   1.000
_cell.angle_alpha   90.00
_cell.angle_beta   90.00
_cell.angle_gamma   90.00
#
_symmetry.space_group_name_H-M   'P 1'
#
loop_
_entity.id
_entity.type
_entity.pdbx_description
1 polymer ?
#
loop_
_entity_poly.entity_id
_entity_poly.type
_entity_poly.pdbx_seq_one_letter_code
_entity_poly.pdbx_strand_id
1 'polypeptide(L)'
;QVIEKSAFPEESGVSVCLKNPVWKPLLTRLQCIQCHALSCPCLTMLGSLDEEALGGPLALQELARHLASLLFSASAVDLAKAAEFLEAATGAVRALLHVMASKDIPQAFSVQQLLALCEACVRCEHEGVRLNTVGILGVVGRELSRQRGTATTLQQELGSVLLGVAVRDVSLPVSGEALDALFDVFAHGDDADLAARAMGLAAALRGLAPAFKARMKSEGRRSCSPEQLLVLTNVRTNLARFIRYQESKAR
;
A
#
# COMPACT_ATOMS: atom_id res chain seq x y z
N GLN A 1 2.72 -11.92 22.70
CA GLN A 1 1.48 -11.30 23.21
C GLN A 1 0.59 -10.62 22.16
N VAL A 2 1.06 -9.74 21.25
CA VAL A 2 0.21 -9.21 20.16
C VAL A 2 0.18 -10.14 18.94
N ILE A 3 1.35 -10.69 18.56
CA ILE A 3 1.50 -11.61 17.41
C ILE A 3 0.69 -12.91 17.59
N GLU A 4 0.66 -13.46 18.81
CA GLU A 4 -0.16 -14.64 19.13
C GLU A 4 -1.66 -14.36 19.00
N LYS A 5 -2.08 -13.11 19.19
CA LYS A 5 -3.50 -12.69 19.08
C LYS A 5 -3.91 -12.36 17.65
N SER A 6 -2.97 -12.21 16.72
CA SER A 6 -3.23 -12.02 15.28
C SER A 6 -3.23 -13.33 14.48
N ALA A 7 -2.78 -14.44 15.05
CA ALA A 7 -2.71 -15.73 14.37
C ALA A 7 -4.10 -16.30 14.04
N PHE A 8 -4.23 -16.97 12.89
CA PHE A 8 -5.44 -17.76 12.59
C PHE A 8 -5.54 -18.96 13.55
N PRO A 9 -6.76 -19.32 13.98
CA PRO A 9 -6.99 -20.63 14.59
C PRO A 9 -6.62 -21.74 13.59
N GLU A 10 -6.12 -22.87 14.09
CA GLU A 10 -5.76 -24.03 13.27
C GLU A 10 -6.91 -24.42 12.32
N GLU A 11 -6.58 -24.84 11.08
CA GLU A 11 -7.55 -25.31 10.07
C GLU A 11 -8.51 -26.37 10.62
N SER A 12 -8.01 -27.21 11.54
CA SER A 12 -8.79 -28.20 12.29
C SER A 12 -9.97 -27.55 13.04
N GLY A 13 -9.72 -26.47 13.79
CA GLY A 13 -10.71 -25.74 14.56
C GLY A 13 -11.68 -24.93 13.70
N VAL A 14 -11.21 -24.35 12.60
CA VAL A 14 -12.05 -23.62 11.64
C VAL A 14 -13.04 -24.58 10.97
N SER A 15 -12.57 -25.77 10.57
CA SER A 15 -13.42 -26.78 9.92
C SER A 15 -14.54 -27.30 10.84
N VAL A 16 -14.29 -27.40 12.15
CA VAL A 16 -15.29 -27.80 13.16
C VAL A 16 -16.32 -26.69 13.37
N CYS A 17 -15.86 -25.44 13.46
CA CYS A 17 -16.74 -24.30 13.66
C CYS A 17 -17.63 -24.01 12.43
N LEU A 18 -17.14 -24.26 11.21
CA LEU A 18 -17.94 -24.12 9.98
C LEU A 18 -19.03 -25.18 9.84
N LYS A 19 -18.77 -26.41 10.34
CA LYS A 19 -19.73 -27.53 10.32
C LYS A 19 -20.92 -27.33 11.25
N ASN A 20 -20.77 -26.51 12.30
CA ASN A 20 -21.84 -26.29 13.28
C ASN A 20 -22.37 -24.85 13.24
N PRO A 21 -23.65 -24.64 12.86
CA PRO A 21 -24.23 -23.30 12.68
C PRO A 21 -24.22 -22.45 13.96
N VAL A 22 -24.16 -23.06 15.14
CA VAL A 22 -24.07 -22.36 16.45
C VAL A 22 -22.68 -21.74 16.68
N TRP A 23 -21.63 -22.28 16.04
CA TRP A 23 -20.24 -21.88 16.25
C TRP A 23 -19.72 -20.93 15.17
N LYS A 24 -20.46 -20.76 14.08
CA LYS A 24 -20.18 -19.75 13.04
C LYS A 24 -20.02 -18.33 13.59
N PRO A 25 -20.86 -17.83 14.51
CA PRO A 25 -20.68 -16.49 15.09
C PRO A 25 -19.37 -16.33 15.89
N LEU A 26 -18.79 -17.42 16.39
CA LEU A 26 -17.52 -17.41 17.10
C LEU A 26 -16.36 -17.05 16.16
N LEU A 27 -16.39 -17.57 14.92
CA LEU A 27 -15.42 -17.24 13.88
C LEU A 27 -15.48 -15.75 13.52
N THR A 28 -16.69 -15.18 13.41
CA THR A 28 -16.87 -13.75 13.14
C THR A 28 -16.34 -12.88 14.28
N ARG A 29 -16.53 -13.29 15.54
CA ARG A 29 -15.95 -12.59 16.70
C ARG A 29 -14.43 -12.70 16.76
N LEU A 30 -13.86 -13.86 16.41
CA LEU A 30 -12.41 -14.06 16.29
C LEU A 30 -11.82 -13.15 15.20
N GLN A 31 -12.44 -13.10 14.02
CA GLN A 31 -12.06 -12.18 12.95
C GLN A 31 -12.15 -10.72 13.40
N CYS A 32 -13.20 -10.34 14.12
CA CYS A 32 -13.34 -8.98 14.68
C CYS A 32 -12.20 -8.63 15.66
N ILE A 33 -11.84 -9.56 16.55
CA ILE A 33 -10.71 -9.39 17.47
C ILE A 33 -9.39 -9.27 16.71
N GLN A 34 -9.20 -10.06 15.65
CA GLN A 34 -8.02 -9.99 14.78
C GLN A 34 -7.95 -8.65 14.03
N CYS A 35 -9.05 -8.19 13.44
CA CYS A 35 -9.16 -6.88 12.82
C CYS A 35 -8.80 -5.76 13.81
N HIS A 36 -9.36 -5.80 15.02
CA HIS A 36 -9.06 -4.80 16.05
C HIS A 36 -7.60 -4.86 16.54
N ALA A 37 -7.02 -6.05 16.65
CA ALA A 37 -5.61 -6.22 17.04
C ALA A 37 -4.66 -5.66 15.96
N LEU A 38 -5.02 -5.76 14.68
CA LEU A 38 -4.26 -5.22 13.55
C LEU A 38 -4.47 -3.71 13.37
N SER A 39 -5.69 -3.21 13.60
CA SER A 39 -6.10 -1.83 13.22
C SER A 39 -5.67 -0.72 14.19
N CYS A 40 -5.60 -0.97 15.50
CA CYS A 40 -5.36 0.11 16.48
C CYS A 40 -4.03 -0.01 17.23
N PRO A 41 -3.68 -1.18 17.81
CA PRO A 41 -2.43 -1.30 18.56
C PRO A 41 -1.22 -1.38 17.64
N CYS A 42 -1.26 -2.19 16.58
CA CYS A 42 -0.10 -2.43 15.71
C CYS A 42 0.30 -1.16 14.93
N LEU A 43 -0.68 -0.50 14.29
CA LEU A 43 -0.47 0.75 13.54
C LEU A 43 0.03 1.91 14.41
N THR A 44 -0.55 2.12 15.59
CA THR A 44 -0.13 3.21 16.50
C THR A 44 1.20 2.91 17.18
N MET A 45 1.47 1.65 17.56
CA MET A 45 2.75 1.27 18.19
C MET A 45 3.92 1.32 17.20
N LEU A 46 3.74 0.87 15.95
CA LEU A 46 4.79 0.91 14.94
C LEU A 46 5.28 2.34 14.64
N GLY A 47 4.38 3.35 14.66
CA GLY A 47 4.73 4.74 14.40
C GLY A 47 5.25 5.55 15.59
N SER A 48 5.09 5.07 16.83
CA SER A 48 5.38 5.84 18.05
C SER A 48 6.40 5.20 18.99
N LEU A 49 6.77 3.94 18.77
CA LEU A 49 7.70 3.21 19.63
C LEU A 49 9.11 3.12 19.05
N ASP A 50 10.10 3.25 19.93
CA ASP A 50 11.51 3.02 19.61
C ASP A 50 11.76 1.58 19.17
N GLU A 51 12.85 1.36 18.41
CA GLU A 51 13.19 0.05 17.83
C GLU A 51 13.31 -1.07 18.87
N GLU A 52 13.86 -0.74 20.04
CA GLU A 52 14.02 -1.64 21.17
C GLU A 52 12.67 -1.99 21.84
N ALA A 53 11.74 -1.03 21.89
CA ALA A 53 10.40 -1.24 22.42
C ALA A 53 9.52 -2.09 21.47
N LEU A 54 9.85 -2.15 20.19
CA LEU A 54 9.22 -3.00 19.19
C LEU A 54 9.77 -4.44 19.16
N GLY A 55 10.72 -4.77 20.03
CA GLY A 55 11.38 -6.07 20.08
C GLY A 55 12.56 -6.22 19.10
N GLY A 56 13.04 -5.11 18.54
CA GLY A 56 14.18 -5.07 17.63
C GLY A 56 13.86 -5.49 16.17
N PRO A 57 14.87 -5.44 15.29
CA PRO A 57 14.69 -5.65 13.85
C PRO A 57 14.25 -7.08 13.49
N LEU A 58 14.66 -8.08 14.27
CA LEU A 58 14.25 -9.48 14.08
C LEU A 58 12.74 -9.69 14.37
N ALA A 59 12.22 -9.06 15.42
CA ALA A 59 10.80 -9.15 15.74
C ALA A 59 9.92 -8.48 14.67
N LEU A 60 10.39 -7.38 14.09
CA LEU A 60 9.73 -6.70 12.98
C LEU A 60 9.72 -7.56 11.70
N GLN A 61 10.82 -8.24 11.39
CA GLN A 61 10.88 -9.18 10.27
C GLN A 61 9.96 -10.40 10.49
N GLU A 62 9.88 -10.91 11.71
CA GLU A 62 8.99 -12.02 12.04
C GLU A 62 7.51 -11.63 11.98
N LEU A 63 7.16 -10.43 12.45
CA LEU A 63 5.83 -9.84 12.27
C LEU A 63 5.49 -9.67 10.78
N ALA A 64 6.43 -9.16 9.98
CA ALA A 64 6.26 -9.02 8.54
C ALA A 64 5.95 -10.37 7.87
N ARG A 65 6.74 -11.40 8.20
CA ARG A 65 6.54 -12.76 7.69
C ARG A 65 5.20 -13.34 8.10
N HIS A 66 4.77 -13.07 9.33
CA HIS A 66 3.46 -13.49 9.83
C HIS A 66 2.33 -12.82 9.03
N LEU A 67 2.37 -11.50 8.87
CA LEU A 67 1.39 -10.75 8.06
C LEU A 67 1.38 -11.22 6.60
N ALA A 68 2.54 -11.53 6.02
CA ALA A 68 2.66 -12.15 4.70
C ALA A 68 1.87 -13.46 4.66
N SER A 69 2.12 -14.35 5.62
CA SER A 69 1.41 -15.63 5.71
C SER A 69 -0.09 -15.43 5.81
N LEU A 70 -0.57 -14.43 6.55
CA LEU A 70 -2.01 -14.14 6.67
C LEU A 70 -2.61 -13.68 5.34
N LEU A 71 -1.90 -12.84 4.57
CA LEU A 71 -2.37 -12.32 3.29
C LEU A 71 -2.28 -13.35 2.15
N PHE A 72 -1.26 -14.22 2.16
CA PHE A 72 -1.03 -15.21 1.10
C PHE A 72 -1.67 -16.58 1.37
N SER A 73 -2.01 -16.92 2.61
CA SER A 73 -2.76 -18.16 2.95
C SER A 73 -4.27 -18.00 2.81
N ALA A 74 -4.76 -16.76 2.83
CA ALA A 74 -6.17 -16.47 2.60
C ALA A 74 -6.51 -16.74 1.13
N SER A 75 -7.41 -17.70 0.89
CA SER A 75 -8.01 -17.93 -0.44
C SER A 75 -8.61 -16.63 -0.98
N ALA A 76 -8.32 -16.32 -2.25
CA ALA A 76 -8.84 -15.16 -2.99
C ALA A 76 -10.38 -15.00 -2.91
N VAL A 77 -11.11 -16.08 -2.63
CA VAL A 77 -12.57 -16.11 -2.52
C VAL A 77 -13.07 -15.65 -1.14
N ASP A 78 -12.29 -15.83 -0.07
CA ASP A 78 -12.63 -15.35 1.29
C ASP A 78 -12.17 -13.90 1.51
N LEU A 79 -11.12 -13.46 0.79
CA LEU A 79 -10.56 -12.10 0.84
C LEU A 79 -11.56 -11.01 0.42
N ALA A 80 -12.47 -11.31 -0.50
CA ALA A 80 -13.51 -10.36 -0.94
C ALA A 80 -14.63 -10.17 0.11
N LYS A 81 -14.83 -11.13 1.03
CA LYS A 81 -15.87 -11.05 2.08
C LYS A 81 -15.36 -10.45 3.39
N ALA A 82 -14.05 -10.37 3.57
CA ALA A 82 -13.40 -9.86 4.78
C ALA A 82 -12.67 -8.53 4.51
N ALA A 83 -13.35 -7.58 3.86
CA ALA A 83 -12.73 -6.33 3.43
C ALA A 83 -12.13 -5.50 4.57
N GLU A 84 -12.77 -5.47 5.74
CA GLU A 84 -12.25 -4.80 6.94
C GLU A 84 -10.96 -5.46 7.45
N PHE A 85 -10.88 -6.79 7.38
CA PHE A 85 -9.66 -7.53 7.73
C PHE A 85 -8.54 -7.23 6.74
N LEU A 86 -8.86 -7.21 5.44
CA LEU A 86 -7.88 -6.93 4.40
C LEU A 86 -7.37 -5.49 4.52
N GLU A 87 -8.24 -4.53 4.84
CA GLU A 87 -7.84 -3.15 5.10
C GLU A 87 -6.92 -3.04 6.31
N ALA A 88 -7.25 -3.72 7.41
CA ALA A 88 -6.41 -3.75 8.62
C ALA A 88 -5.04 -4.40 8.35
N ALA A 89 -5.02 -5.54 7.64
CA ALA A 89 -3.80 -6.28 7.32
C ALA A 89 -2.91 -5.50 6.35
N THR A 90 -3.48 -4.94 5.27
CA THR A 90 -2.73 -4.11 4.32
C THR A 90 -2.25 -2.81 4.98
N GLY A 91 -3.04 -2.22 5.87
CA GLY A 91 -2.62 -1.09 6.69
C GLY A 91 -1.41 -1.42 7.56
N ALA A 92 -1.47 -2.54 8.30
CA ALA A 92 -0.38 -2.99 9.15
C ALA A 92 0.90 -3.27 8.36
N VAL A 93 0.80 -3.93 7.21
CA VAL A 93 1.94 -4.16 6.29
C VAL A 93 2.53 -2.84 5.81
N ARG A 94 1.68 -1.87 5.41
CA ARG A 94 2.13 -0.55 4.98
C ARG A 94 2.93 0.16 6.08
N ALA A 95 2.40 0.20 7.29
CA ALA A 95 3.08 0.85 8.41
C ALA A 95 4.39 0.16 8.78
N LEU A 96 4.41 -1.17 8.78
CA LEU A 96 5.61 -1.95 9.07
C LEU A 96 6.70 -1.69 8.03
N LEU A 97 6.35 -1.74 6.73
CA LEU A 97 7.27 -1.43 5.65
C LEU A 97 7.81 0.00 5.75
N HIS A 98 6.97 0.97 6.10
CA HIS A 98 7.40 2.35 6.29
C HIS A 98 8.41 2.49 7.44
N VAL A 99 8.19 1.80 8.57
CA VAL A 99 9.12 1.82 9.72
C VAL A 99 10.43 1.09 9.39
N MET A 100 10.35 -0.04 8.69
CA MET A 100 11.54 -0.76 8.25
C MET A 100 12.37 0.10 7.28
N ALA A 101 11.72 0.79 6.33
CA ALA A 101 12.37 1.68 5.39
C ALA A 101 12.97 2.94 6.06
N SER A 102 12.32 3.50 7.09
CA SER A 102 12.87 4.65 7.81
C SER A 102 14.07 4.30 8.70
N LYS A 103 14.18 3.04 9.12
CA LYS A 103 15.27 2.50 9.95
C LYS A 103 16.31 1.69 9.17
N ASP A 104 16.23 1.68 7.83
CA ASP A 104 17.12 0.93 6.93
C ASP A 104 17.21 -0.58 7.24
N ILE A 105 16.11 -1.15 7.74
CA ILE A 105 16.00 -2.59 8.05
C ILE A 105 15.70 -3.33 6.74
N PRO A 106 16.45 -4.41 6.41
CA PRO A 106 16.20 -5.19 5.20
C PRO A 106 14.75 -5.69 5.12
N GLN A 107 14.10 -5.43 3.99
CA GLN A 107 12.71 -5.82 3.76
C GLN A 107 12.54 -7.34 3.87
N ALA A 108 11.50 -7.76 4.58
CA ALA A 108 11.20 -9.18 4.81
C ALA A 108 10.46 -9.86 3.64
N PHE A 109 9.95 -9.08 2.67
CA PHE A 109 9.15 -9.58 1.56
C PHE A 109 9.95 -9.55 0.26
N SER A 110 9.73 -10.53 -0.61
CA SER A 110 10.23 -10.41 -1.98
C SER A 110 9.38 -9.41 -2.77
N VAL A 111 10.02 -8.70 -3.71
CA VAL A 111 9.35 -7.76 -4.62
C VAL A 111 8.19 -8.44 -5.36
N GLN A 112 8.38 -9.69 -5.80
CA GLN A 112 7.36 -10.46 -6.51
C GLN A 112 6.14 -10.78 -5.65
N GLN A 113 6.33 -11.09 -4.36
CA GLN A 113 5.22 -11.34 -3.43
C GLN A 113 4.39 -10.06 -3.22
N LEU A 114 5.07 -8.93 -3.03
CA LEU A 114 4.40 -7.64 -2.85
C LEU A 114 3.65 -7.21 -4.12
N LEU A 115 4.23 -7.41 -5.29
CA LEU A 115 3.56 -7.14 -6.56
C LEU A 115 2.31 -8.01 -6.76
N ALA A 116 2.39 -9.31 -6.47
CA ALA A 116 1.25 -10.22 -6.56
C ALA A 116 0.10 -9.82 -5.60
N LEU A 117 0.45 -9.42 -4.37
CA LEU A 117 -0.52 -8.86 -3.41
C LEU A 117 -1.18 -7.60 -3.96
N CYS A 118 -0.39 -6.70 -4.55
CA CYS A 118 -0.92 -5.45 -5.07
C CYS A 118 -1.81 -5.66 -6.30
N GLU A 119 -1.50 -6.59 -7.18
CA GLU A 119 -2.35 -6.92 -8.33
C GLU A 119 -3.73 -7.47 -7.91
N ALA A 120 -3.78 -8.18 -6.78
CA ALA A 120 -5.03 -8.64 -6.18
C ALA A 120 -5.80 -7.48 -5.53
N CYS A 121 -5.11 -6.64 -4.75
CA CYS A 121 -5.75 -5.60 -3.95
C CYS A 121 -6.14 -4.32 -4.73
N VAL A 122 -5.49 -4.01 -5.85
CA VAL A 122 -5.85 -2.88 -6.73
C VAL A 122 -7.25 -3.05 -7.33
N ARG A 123 -7.75 -4.29 -7.44
CA ARG A 123 -9.10 -4.61 -7.94
C ARG A 123 -10.17 -4.66 -6.85
N CYS A 124 -9.82 -4.45 -5.59
CA CYS A 124 -10.79 -4.49 -4.49
C CYS A 124 -11.75 -3.28 -4.54
N GLU A 125 -13.02 -3.52 -4.24
CA GLU A 125 -14.06 -2.46 -4.20
C GLU A 125 -13.84 -1.47 -3.05
N HIS A 126 -13.18 -1.91 -1.98
CA HIS A 126 -12.89 -1.09 -0.79
C HIS A 126 -11.76 -0.08 -1.02
N GLU A 127 -12.07 1.20 -0.82
CA GLU A 127 -11.14 2.32 -0.96
C GLU A 127 -9.91 2.19 -0.06
N GLY A 128 -10.09 1.82 1.22
CA GLY A 128 -9.00 1.72 2.19
C GLY A 128 -7.96 0.66 1.83
N VAL A 129 -8.41 -0.49 1.29
CA VAL A 129 -7.53 -1.54 0.77
C VAL A 129 -6.71 -1.01 -0.40
N ARG A 130 -7.34 -0.30 -1.35
CA ARG A 130 -6.63 0.28 -2.50
C ARG A 130 -5.63 1.35 -2.07
N LEU A 131 -6.00 2.23 -1.14
CA LEU A 131 -5.09 3.23 -0.55
C LEU A 131 -3.87 2.57 0.09
N ASN A 132 -4.08 1.58 0.96
CA ASN A 132 -2.98 0.88 1.63
C ASN A 132 -2.08 0.15 0.63
N THR A 133 -2.67 -0.43 -0.40
CA THR A 133 -1.93 -1.15 -1.46
C THR A 133 -1.04 -0.20 -2.27
N VAL A 134 -1.57 0.94 -2.68
CA VAL A 134 -0.80 1.96 -3.39
C VAL A 134 0.34 2.50 -2.50
N GLY A 135 0.09 2.71 -1.21
CA GLY A 135 1.13 3.12 -0.27
C GLY A 135 2.23 2.05 -0.10
N ILE A 136 1.87 0.76 -0.06
CA ILE A 136 2.85 -0.35 -0.06
C ILE A 136 3.72 -0.28 -1.33
N LEU A 137 3.12 -0.13 -2.51
CA LEU A 137 3.86 0.00 -3.77
C LEU A 137 4.83 1.20 -3.76
N GLY A 138 4.42 2.32 -3.16
CA GLY A 138 5.27 3.51 -3.00
C GLY A 138 6.53 3.23 -2.18
N VAL A 139 6.38 2.59 -1.01
CA VAL A 139 7.54 2.24 -0.15
C VAL A 139 8.46 1.24 -0.86
N VAL A 140 7.90 0.22 -1.51
CA VAL A 140 8.67 -0.80 -2.22
C VAL A 140 9.41 -0.21 -3.41
N GLY A 141 8.74 0.61 -4.22
CA GLY A 141 9.35 1.26 -5.36
C GLY A 141 10.47 2.22 -4.97
N ARG A 142 10.34 2.91 -3.83
CA ARG A 142 11.38 3.80 -3.31
C ARG A 142 12.66 3.04 -2.93
N GLU A 143 12.52 1.85 -2.34
CA GLU A 143 13.71 1.04 -2.04
C GLU A 143 14.32 0.43 -3.31
N LEU A 144 13.51 0.08 -4.30
CA LEU A 144 14.02 -0.42 -5.57
C LEU A 144 14.71 0.65 -6.41
N SER A 145 14.28 1.92 -6.35
CA SER A 145 14.94 3.01 -7.07
C SER A 145 16.34 3.35 -6.54
N ARG A 146 16.67 2.94 -5.31
CA ARG A 146 18.01 3.04 -4.74
C ARG A 146 18.95 1.93 -5.20
N GLN A 147 18.42 0.82 -5.70
CA GLN A 147 19.20 -0.32 -6.19
C GLN A 147 19.52 -0.18 -7.68
N ARG A 148 20.67 -0.69 -8.12
CA ARG A 148 21.07 -0.70 -9.53
C ARG A 148 20.50 -1.92 -10.26
N GLY A 149 20.11 -1.74 -11.52
CA GLY A 149 19.56 -2.79 -12.38
C GLY A 149 18.04 -3.00 -12.22
N THR A 150 17.34 -2.08 -11.57
CA THR A 150 15.89 -2.22 -11.28
C THR A 150 15.01 -1.47 -12.26
N ALA A 151 15.59 -0.74 -13.23
CA ALA A 151 14.88 0.10 -14.20
C ALA A 151 13.71 -0.63 -14.90
N THR A 152 13.90 -1.89 -15.33
CA THR A 152 12.86 -2.65 -16.01
C THR A 152 11.69 -2.98 -15.08
N THR A 153 11.96 -3.38 -13.84
CA THR A 153 10.93 -3.70 -12.84
C THR A 153 10.18 -2.44 -12.39
N LEU A 154 10.91 -1.33 -12.18
CA LEU A 154 10.33 -0.03 -11.88
C LEU A 154 9.40 0.45 -13.01
N GLN A 155 9.79 0.23 -14.26
CA GLN A 155 8.99 0.57 -15.42
C GLN A 155 7.75 -0.33 -15.56
N GLN A 156 7.96 -1.64 -15.66
CA GLN A 156 6.92 -2.56 -16.12
C GLN A 156 5.94 -2.92 -15.00
N GLU A 157 6.43 -3.16 -13.79
CA GLU A 157 5.62 -3.70 -12.70
C GLU A 157 5.08 -2.63 -11.75
N LEU A 158 5.84 -1.55 -11.53
CA LEU A 158 5.47 -0.50 -10.58
C LEU A 158 4.87 0.74 -11.26
N GLY A 159 5.62 1.33 -12.20
CA GLY A 159 5.22 2.56 -12.86
C GLY A 159 3.93 2.41 -13.66
N SER A 160 3.79 1.31 -14.39
CA SER A 160 2.59 1.07 -15.23
C SER A 160 1.32 0.91 -14.38
N VAL A 161 1.44 0.18 -13.26
CA VAL A 161 0.36 -0.06 -12.30
C VAL A 161 -0.03 1.23 -11.60
N LEU A 162 0.93 1.95 -11.01
CA LEU A 162 0.68 3.21 -10.31
C LEU A 162 0.07 4.27 -11.23
N LEU A 163 0.58 4.40 -12.45
CA LEU A 163 0.01 5.32 -13.45
C LEU A 163 -1.40 4.89 -13.86
N GLY A 164 -1.63 3.59 -14.03
CA GLY A 164 -2.96 3.03 -14.30
C GLY A 164 -3.97 3.38 -13.21
N VAL A 165 -3.59 3.23 -11.94
CA VAL A 165 -4.42 3.59 -10.77
C VAL A 165 -4.66 5.10 -10.71
N ALA A 166 -3.63 5.92 -10.91
CA ALA A 166 -3.75 7.37 -10.90
C ALA A 166 -4.73 7.91 -11.98
N VAL A 167 -4.80 7.25 -13.13
CA VAL A 167 -5.67 7.65 -14.25
C VAL A 167 -7.09 7.07 -14.12
N ARG A 168 -7.24 5.82 -13.67
CA ARG A 168 -8.49 5.05 -13.81
C ARG A 168 -9.29 4.89 -12.52
N ASP A 169 -8.71 5.13 -11.34
CA ASP A 169 -9.44 4.87 -10.09
C ASP A 169 -10.64 5.81 -9.90
N VAL A 170 -11.72 5.26 -9.36
CA VAL A 170 -12.95 5.99 -9.06
C VAL A 170 -12.80 6.91 -7.85
N SER A 171 -11.85 6.64 -6.96
CA SER A 171 -11.61 7.41 -5.73
C SER A 171 -10.49 8.43 -5.93
N LEU A 172 -10.80 9.70 -5.66
CA LEU A 172 -9.83 10.80 -5.72
C LEU A 172 -8.67 10.63 -4.71
N PRO A 173 -8.91 10.24 -3.43
CA PRO A 173 -7.84 9.86 -2.50
C PRO A 173 -6.87 8.80 -3.04
N VAL A 174 -7.38 7.72 -3.64
CA VAL A 174 -6.55 6.64 -4.19
C VAL A 174 -5.70 7.15 -5.37
N SER A 175 -6.29 7.93 -6.28
CA SER A 175 -5.53 8.56 -7.37
C SER A 175 -4.46 9.53 -6.85
N GLY A 176 -4.74 10.23 -5.75
CA GLY A 176 -3.80 11.13 -5.09
C GLY A 176 -2.60 10.41 -4.48
N GLU A 177 -2.85 9.34 -3.72
CA GLU A 177 -1.80 8.48 -3.15
C GLU A 177 -0.93 7.86 -4.25
N ALA A 178 -1.55 7.45 -5.37
CA ALA A 178 -0.82 6.88 -6.50
C ALA A 178 0.13 7.88 -7.16
N LEU A 179 -0.29 9.14 -7.24
CA LEU A 179 0.57 10.23 -7.71
C LEU A 179 1.70 10.53 -6.73
N ASP A 180 1.43 10.54 -5.43
CA ASP A 180 2.46 10.77 -4.41
C ASP A 180 3.50 9.65 -4.42
N ALA A 181 3.05 8.39 -4.47
CA ALA A 181 3.91 7.22 -4.65
C ALA A 181 4.75 7.31 -5.93
N LEU A 182 4.17 7.75 -7.05
CA LEU A 182 4.94 7.97 -8.28
C LEU A 182 6.03 9.03 -8.09
N PHE A 183 5.74 10.13 -7.40
CA PHE A 183 6.75 11.15 -7.15
C PHE A 183 7.87 10.63 -6.27
N ASP A 184 7.56 9.84 -5.25
CA ASP A 184 8.55 9.27 -4.34
C ASP A 184 9.45 8.22 -5.03
N VAL A 185 8.87 7.33 -5.83
CA VAL A 185 9.60 6.28 -6.54
C VAL A 185 10.52 6.87 -7.61
N PHE A 186 10.04 7.88 -8.33
CA PHE A 186 10.74 8.49 -9.46
C PHE A 186 11.42 9.83 -9.14
N ALA A 187 11.57 10.20 -7.86
CA ALA A 187 12.28 11.42 -7.46
C ALA A 187 13.80 11.29 -7.62
N HIS A 188 14.35 10.12 -7.29
CA HIS A 188 15.78 9.90 -7.15
C HIS A 188 16.21 8.55 -7.74
N GLY A 189 17.27 8.56 -8.55
CA GLY A 189 17.89 7.35 -9.11
C GLY A 189 18.00 7.41 -10.63
N ASP A 190 19.18 7.07 -11.16
CA ASP A 190 19.44 7.04 -12.60
C ASP A 190 18.56 6.00 -13.32
N ASP A 191 18.32 4.86 -12.65
CA ASP A 191 17.42 3.79 -13.12
C ASP A 191 15.96 4.24 -13.13
N ALA A 192 15.55 5.06 -12.15
CA ALA A 192 14.22 5.62 -12.09
C ALA A 192 14.01 6.66 -13.21
N ASP A 193 15.00 7.51 -13.47
CA ASP A 193 14.96 8.45 -14.59
C ASP A 193 14.93 7.72 -15.95
N LEU A 194 15.68 6.63 -16.08
CA LEU A 194 15.66 5.79 -17.28
C LEU A 194 14.26 5.17 -17.50
N ALA A 195 13.68 4.59 -16.45
CA ALA A 195 12.34 4.01 -16.47
C ALA A 195 11.27 5.07 -16.78
N ALA A 196 11.33 6.25 -16.14
CA ALA A 196 10.38 7.34 -16.36
C ALA A 196 10.42 7.87 -17.81
N ARG A 197 11.60 7.98 -18.41
CA ARG A 197 11.77 8.34 -19.82
C ARG A 197 11.23 7.27 -20.76
N ALA A 198 11.57 5.99 -20.51
CA ALA A 198 11.11 4.87 -21.32
C ALA A 198 9.58 4.74 -21.33
N MET A 199 8.91 5.14 -20.24
CA MET A 199 7.46 5.15 -20.12
C MET A 199 6.77 6.40 -20.67
N GLY A 200 7.52 7.47 -20.97
CA GLY A 200 6.92 8.77 -21.28
C GLY A 200 6.12 9.37 -20.12
N LEU A 201 6.54 9.12 -18.87
CA LEU A 201 5.81 9.49 -17.66
C LEU A 201 5.42 10.98 -17.62
N ALA A 202 6.33 11.87 -18.05
CA ALA A 202 6.07 13.31 -18.11
C ALA A 202 4.91 13.69 -19.04
N ALA A 203 4.78 13.01 -20.20
CA ALA A 203 3.70 13.25 -21.15
C ALA A 203 2.37 12.75 -20.57
N ALA A 204 2.37 11.57 -19.95
CA ALA A 204 1.18 11.01 -19.30
C ALA A 204 0.69 11.89 -18.13
N LEU A 205 1.61 12.34 -17.26
CA LEU A 205 1.29 13.22 -16.14
C LEU A 205 0.78 14.60 -16.59
N ARG A 206 1.32 15.14 -17.70
CA ARG A 206 0.78 16.39 -18.32
C ARG A 206 -0.66 16.19 -18.79
N GLY A 207 -0.98 15.06 -19.40
CA GLY A 207 -2.34 14.71 -19.81
C GLY A 207 -3.30 14.54 -18.62
N LEU A 208 -2.82 13.97 -17.52
CA LEU A 208 -3.61 13.72 -16.31
C LEU A 208 -3.86 14.98 -15.47
N ALA A 209 -2.92 15.92 -15.42
CA ALA A 209 -3.01 17.13 -14.60
C ALA A 209 -4.33 17.92 -14.72
N PRO A 210 -4.86 18.23 -15.92
CA PRO A 210 -6.14 18.93 -16.05
C PRO A 210 -7.33 18.09 -15.56
N ALA A 211 -7.34 16.78 -15.82
CA ALA A 211 -8.39 15.87 -15.36
C ALA A 211 -8.40 15.77 -13.84
N PHE A 212 -7.24 15.60 -13.20
CA PHE A 212 -7.10 15.55 -11.75
C PHE A 212 -7.58 16.87 -11.09
N LYS A 213 -7.22 18.03 -11.68
CA LYS A 213 -7.69 19.34 -11.21
C LYS A 213 -9.20 19.50 -11.31
N ALA A 214 -9.83 18.96 -12.36
CA ALA A 214 -11.28 18.99 -12.51
C ALA A 214 -11.96 18.13 -11.44
N ARG A 215 -11.46 16.92 -11.20
CA ARG A 215 -11.97 16.00 -10.16
C ARG A 215 -11.84 16.58 -8.75
N MET A 216 -10.72 17.23 -8.43
CA MET A 216 -10.57 17.94 -7.15
C MET A 216 -11.62 19.04 -6.94
N LYS A 217 -12.05 19.72 -8.00
CA LYS A 217 -13.08 20.77 -7.90
C LYS A 217 -14.49 20.20 -7.74
N SER A 218 -14.81 19.10 -8.41
CA SER A 218 -16.15 18.48 -8.39
C SER A 218 -16.36 17.56 -7.19
N GLU A 219 -15.42 16.66 -6.93
CA GLU A 219 -15.51 15.59 -5.92
C GLU A 219 -14.90 16.03 -4.58
N GLY A 220 -13.80 16.79 -4.61
CA GLY A 220 -13.08 17.17 -3.40
C GLY A 220 -13.92 17.96 -2.39
N ARG A 221 -14.84 18.82 -2.85
CA ARG A 221 -15.74 19.60 -1.97
C ARG A 221 -16.89 18.78 -1.37
N ARG A 222 -17.22 17.63 -1.93
CA ARG A 222 -18.40 16.83 -1.54
C ARG A 222 -18.03 15.55 -0.78
N SER A 223 -16.88 14.96 -1.09
CA SER A 223 -16.57 13.59 -0.68
C SER A 223 -15.27 13.44 0.12
N CYS A 224 -14.44 14.48 0.23
CA CYS A 224 -13.15 14.41 0.92
C CYS A 224 -13.15 15.22 2.22
N SER A 225 -12.45 14.71 3.25
CA SER A 225 -12.23 15.45 4.49
C SER A 225 -11.30 16.66 4.28
N PRO A 226 -11.31 17.65 5.18
CA PRO A 226 -10.41 18.81 5.10
C PRO A 226 -8.92 18.42 5.07
N GLU A 227 -8.54 17.36 5.78
CA GLU A 227 -7.17 16.82 5.82
C GLU A 227 -6.79 16.17 4.49
N GLN A 228 -7.68 15.35 3.92
CA GLN A 228 -7.47 14.74 2.60
C GLN A 228 -7.34 15.80 1.51
N LEU A 229 -8.12 16.88 1.59
CA LEU A 229 -8.03 18.02 0.66
C LEU A 229 -6.68 18.73 0.73
N LEU A 230 -6.08 18.82 1.92
CA LEU A 230 -4.74 19.39 2.10
C LEU A 230 -3.69 18.53 1.39
N VAL A 231 -3.73 17.22 1.63
CA VAL A 231 -2.83 16.24 0.99
C VAL A 231 -2.97 16.30 -0.54
N LEU A 232 -4.19 16.25 -1.07
CA LEU A 232 -4.44 16.33 -2.52
C LEU A 232 -3.97 17.65 -3.13
N THR A 233 -4.03 18.75 -2.38
CA THR A 233 -3.53 20.07 -2.83
C THR A 233 -2.00 20.09 -2.89
N ASN A 234 -1.34 19.41 -1.95
CA ASN A 234 0.11 19.19 -1.98
C ASN A 234 0.50 18.33 -3.18
N VAL A 235 -0.17 17.21 -3.41
CA VAL A 235 0.03 16.32 -4.57
C VAL A 235 -0.12 17.09 -5.88
N ARG A 236 -1.15 17.94 -6.02
CA ARG A 236 -1.33 18.79 -7.21
C ARG A 236 -0.15 19.75 -7.44
N THR A 237 0.38 20.33 -6.36
CA THR A 237 1.52 21.25 -6.44
C THR A 237 2.79 20.50 -6.80
N ASN A 238 2.99 19.31 -6.21
CA ASN A 238 4.10 18.42 -6.50
C ASN A 238 4.05 17.90 -7.95
N LEU A 239 2.87 17.57 -8.49
CA LEU A 239 2.68 17.18 -9.88
C LEU A 239 3.24 18.21 -10.86
N ALA A 240 2.91 19.49 -10.66
CA ALA A 240 3.40 20.56 -11.51
C ALA A 240 4.93 20.74 -11.42
N ARG A 241 5.52 20.53 -10.24
CA ARG A 241 6.98 20.58 -10.04
C ARG A 241 7.67 19.36 -10.66
N PHE A 242 7.09 18.18 -10.50
CA PHE A 242 7.64 16.93 -10.99
C PHE A 242 7.66 16.86 -12.52
N ILE A 243 6.60 17.35 -13.18
CA ILE A 243 6.57 17.46 -14.65
C ILE A 243 7.74 18.34 -15.15
N ARG A 244 7.97 19.50 -14.50
CA ARG A 244 9.09 20.40 -14.86
C ARG A 244 10.45 19.74 -14.61
N TYR A 245 10.59 19.00 -13.51
CA TYR A 245 11.80 18.26 -13.18
C TYR A 245 12.12 17.20 -14.24
N GLN A 246 11.15 16.36 -14.60
CA GLN A 246 11.32 15.34 -15.63
C GLN A 246 11.64 15.95 -17.01
N GLU A 247 11.02 17.09 -17.36
CA GLU A 247 11.35 17.81 -18.59
C GLU A 247 12.76 18.38 -18.61
N SER A 248 13.26 18.83 -17.45
CA SER A 248 14.64 19.31 -17.34
C SER A 248 15.68 18.20 -17.51
N LYS A 249 15.33 16.95 -17.15
CA LYS A 249 16.17 15.75 -17.31
C LYS A 249 16.00 15.01 -18.65
N ALA A 250 14.99 15.38 -19.42
CA ALA A 250 14.76 14.88 -20.78
C ALA A 250 15.45 15.74 -21.86
N ARG A 251 15.95 16.94 -21.48
CA ARG A 251 16.81 17.79 -22.31
C ARG A 251 18.27 17.45 -22.07
#